data_AF-A0A553ENP6-F1
#
_entry.id   AF-A0A553ENP6-F1
#
_cell.length_a   1.000
_cell.length_b   1.000
_cell.length_c   1.000
_cell.angle_alpha   90.00
_cell.angle_beta   90.00
_cell.angle_gamma   90.00
#
_symmetry.space_group_name_H-M   'P 1'
#
loop_
_entity.id
_entity.type
_entity.pdbx_description
1 polymer ?
#
loop_
_entity_poly.entity_id
_entity_poly.type
_entity_poly.pdbx_seq_one_letter_code
_entity_poly.pdbx_strand_id
1 'polypeptide(L)'
;MKSLLKIAFSIFAGMCIFAACDDSDDNTVSGLSIDTEEITLGAEGGTEKVNVAAGTKWVAKVDQPWVQVMPANGVGSAECTIVVDTTLSNKVRHAAITFMPEGAAAQKLEVHQTGYGKMIGVSKEEVEIPNMAALDKRVFYVSVTANVPFKIEYEEDIEGGVNTFALNATAKTWVQNDNYEQNLTAGARPRTTKVRFTWNMNTDPQKRNMKVKFLPLNEEDKEKTQTAELLVRQEASPEIKDTREGDSIALIIIREKVRSMTTWDTSEKLDYWTGVKLWEKKDPEVKAKPELLGRVRSAEFRMLATKESLPAEVAKLTYVESLTFYGNENTMLLYDLELGSSVCGLKYLKNLAINAYGISKLPDEFKNLSSLEKLDLSSNNFEEIPTMLDPENFPNLKSLSFTNMQRYSVVTNLQTDTREHLGLVINLNSSYDKNTIAFKKLLKWDKLERLSLTGNLIYGQLPDMKDVPCYTLSDVTTSALGDTLKVAWGGELGFEDTTGEEGILAKTPRVLPNTKVFAINLNFLSGTVPDWIKNHPYYSKWDPFTFIYTQEDGKIDKTGKVVGFDSDAIPANLDKYYEWYPMRRPEKVE
;
A
#
# COMPACT_ATOMS: atom_id res chain seq x y z
N MET A 1 20.60 27.34 7.74
CA MET A 1 21.79 28.23 7.67
C MET A 1 21.70 28.99 6.36
N LYS A 2 21.16 30.22 6.34
CA LYS A 2 21.90 31.50 6.30
C LYS A 2 22.95 31.70 5.17
N SER A 3 23.17 30.74 4.29
CA SER A 3 23.90 30.96 3.04
C SER A 3 23.36 30.01 1.99
N LEU A 4 22.53 30.51 1.07
CA LEU A 4 22.25 29.95 -0.27
C LEU A 4 21.12 30.72 -1.00
N LEU A 5 20.43 31.66 -0.34
CA LEU A 5 19.39 32.49 -0.96
C LEU A 5 19.93 33.77 -1.65
N LYS A 6 21.17 33.75 -2.14
CA LYS A 6 21.84 34.93 -2.74
C LYS A 6 22.11 34.84 -4.25
N ILE A 7 21.60 33.82 -4.95
CA ILE A 7 21.84 33.68 -6.40
C ILE A 7 20.49 33.63 -7.13
N ALA A 8 19.89 34.81 -7.29
CA ALA A 8 18.98 35.17 -8.38
C ALA A 8 18.54 36.65 -8.22
N PHE A 9 19.48 37.57 -8.02
CA PHE A 9 19.20 39.01 -8.00
C PHE A 9 20.37 39.75 -8.63
N SER A 10 20.50 39.66 -9.95
CA SER A 10 21.31 40.60 -10.74
C SER A 10 21.23 40.23 -12.22
N ILE A 11 20.30 40.84 -12.95
CA ILE A 11 20.57 41.19 -14.35
C ILE A 11 20.04 42.61 -14.55
N PHE A 12 20.91 43.46 -15.09
CA PHE A 12 20.78 44.87 -15.46
C PHE A 12 20.90 45.92 -14.33
N ALA A 13 22.14 46.35 -14.10
CA ALA A 13 22.46 47.77 -14.00
C ALA A 13 23.92 47.97 -14.46
N GLY A 14 24.10 48.71 -15.57
CA GLY A 14 25.40 49.00 -16.15
C GLY A 14 26.24 49.88 -15.23
N MET A 15 27.51 49.54 -15.09
CA MET A 15 28.53 50.39 -14.47
C MET A 15 28.75 51.64 -15.32
N CYS A 16 28.51 52.81 -14.74
CA CYS A 16 29.25 54.03 -15.03
C CYS A 16 29.52 54.72 -13.69
N ILE A 17 30.61 54.34 -13.02
CA ILE A 17 31.15 55.08 -11.87
C ILE A 17 32.14 56.10 -12.44
N PHE A 18 31.75 57.38 -12.48
CA PHE A 18 32.73 58.46 -12.43
C PHE A 18 32.82 58.92 -10.98
N ALA A 19 33.92 58.55 -10.33
CA ALA A 19 34.32 59.17 -9.07
C ALA A 19 34.95 60.53 -9.40
N ALA A 20 34.30 61.61 -8.96
CA ALA A 20 34.95 62.91 -8.80
C ALA A 20 34.92 63.22 -7.30
N CYS A 21 36.04 62.96 -6.62
CA CYS A 21 36.33 63.60 -5.34
C CYS A 21 36.67 65.06 -5.64
N ASP A 22 35.94 65.98 -5.02
CA ASP A 22 36.42 67.35 -4.86
C ASP A 22 36.30 67.71 -3.37
N ASP A 23 37.45 67.67 -2.69
CA ASP A 23 37.62 68.22 -1.35
C ASP A 23 37.67 69.75 -1.49
N SER A 24 36.56 70.41 -1.15
CA SER A 24 36.58 71.85 -0.85
C SER A 24 35.59 72.21 0.27
N ASP A 25 36.16 72.29 1.48
CA ASP A 25 35.57 72.98 2.62
C ASP A 25 35.53 74.50 2.35
N ASP A 26 34.42 74.98 1.79
CA ASP A 26 33.72 76.22 2.16
C ASP A 26 32.69 76.52 1.07
N ASN A 27 31.43 76.16 1.33
CA ASN A 27 30.31 76.71 0.59
C ASN A 27 29.18 76.96 1.57
N THR A 28 28.95 78.23 1.89
CA THR A 28 27.63 78.70 2.30
C THR A 28 26.65 78.32 1.20
N VAL A 29 25.95 77.18 1.36
CA VAL A 29 24.94 76.70 0.43
C VAL A 29 23.82 77.74 0.40
N SER A 30 23.75 78.55 -0.66
CA SER A 30 22.70 79.57 -0.85
C SER A 30 21.36 78.96 -1.31
N GLY A 31 21.26 77.64 -1.33
CA GLY A 31 20.09 76.87 -1.75
C GLY A 31 19.96 75.51 -1.03
N LEU A 32 19.34 74.55 -1.70
CA LEU A 32 19.20 73.16 -1.26
C LEU A 32 19.99 72.26 -2.22
N SER A 33 20.76 71.33 -1.68
CA SER A 33 21.42 70.26 -2.43
C SER A 33 21.21 68.91 -1.76
N ILE A 34 20.80 67.90 -2.52
CA ILE A 34 20.79 66.49 -2.12
C ILE A 34 21.94 65.76 -2.82
N ASP A 35 22.56 64.79 -2.15
CA ASP A 35 23.70 64.03 -2.68
C ASP A 35 23.31 62.90 -3.65
N THR A 36 22.02 62.57 -3.71
CA THR A 36 21.44 61.51 -4.53
C THR A 36 20.14 61.99 -5.16
N GLU A 37 20.00 61.85 -6.49
CA GLU A 37 18.79 62.25 -7.23
C GLU A 37 17.87 61.07 -7.57
N GLU A 38 18.39 59.83 -7.53
CA GLU A 38 17.62 58.62 -7.82
C GLU A 38 18.06 57.46 -6.91
N ILE A 39 17.10 56.75 -6.33
CA ILE A 39 17.33 55.48 -5.61
C ILE A 39 16.49 54.35 -6.23
N THR A 40 17.08 53.16 -6.36
CA THR A 40 16.39 51.96 -6.83
C THR A 40 16.48 50.85 -5.79
N LEU A 41 15.33 50.34 -5.33
CA LEU A 41 15.25 49.24 -4.36
C LEU A 41 14.55 47.99 -4.93
N GLY A 42 14.87 46.85 -4.29
CA GLY A 42 14.20 45.57 -4.51
C GLY A 42 12.71 45.58 -4.10
N ALA A 43 11.97 44.57 -4.56
CA ALA A 43 10.54 44.39 -4.26
C ALA A 43 10.26 44.21 -2.75
N GLU A 44 11.24 43.74 -1.99
CA GLU A 44 11.23 43.64 -0.54
C GLU A 44 11.25 45.01 0.15
N GLY A 45 11.65 46.07 -0.55
CA GLY A 45 11.84 47.40 0.03
C GLY A 45 13.15 47.48 0.80
N GLY A 46 13.26 48.44 1.71
CA GLY A 46 14.47 48.63 2.50
C GLY A 46 14.66 50.07 2.94
N THR A 47 15.89 50.40 3.33
CA THR A 47 16.26 51.73 3.77
C THR A 47 17.46 52.24 3.02
N GLU A 48 17.41 53.47 2.55
CA GLU A 48 18.53 54.18 1.92
C GLU A 48 18.80 55.50 2.66
N LYS A 49 20.05 55.96 2.61
CA LYS A 49 20.47 57.22 3.24
C LYS A 49 20.72 58.27 2.19
N VAL A 50 20.24 59.49 2.43
CA VAL A 50 20.40 60.64 1.53
C VAL A 50 20.81 61.84 2.37
N ASN A 51 21.93 62.47 2.02
CA ASN A 51 22.36 63.69 2.70
C ASN A 51 21.69 64.90 2.05
N VAL A 52 21.04 65.69 2.89
CA VAL A 52 20.42 66.96 2.51
C VAL A 52 21.28 68.07 3.07
N ALA A 53 21.76 68.99 2.24
CA ALA A 53 22.42 70.21 2.68
C ALA A 53 21.57 71.42 2.28
N ALA A 54 21.26 72.27 3.26
CA ALA A 54 20.37 73.41 3.08
C ALA A 54 20.85 74.60 3.93
N GLY A 55 20.75 75.82 3.40
CA GLY A 55 21.01 77.04 4.18
C GLY A 55 19.86 77.47 5.11
N THR A 56 18.67 76.89 4.96
CA THR A 56 17.44 77.27 5.67
C THR A 56 16.66 76.05 6.20
N LYS A 57 15.46 76.28 6.76
CA LYS A 57 14.52 75.21 7.11
C LYS A 57 14.02 74.53 5.85
N TRP A 58 13.81 73.22 5.93
CA TRP A 58 13.26 72.44 4.82
C TRP A 58 12.27 71.38 5.30
N VAL A 59 11.39 70.97 4.39
CA VAL A 59 10.40 69.89 4.59
C VAL A 59 10.49 68.92 3.41
N ALA A 60 10.50 67.62 3.70
CA ALA A 60 10.38 66.56 2.70
C ALA A 60 8.92 66.15 2.55
N LYS A 61 8.41 66.19 1.31
CA LYS A 61 7.07 65.71 0.97
C LYS A 61 7.18 64.49 0.07
N VAL A 62 6.53 63.40 0.47
CA VAL A 62 6.43 62.17 -0.31
C VAL A 62 5.07 62.12 -1.01
N ASP A 63 5.03 61.74 -2.28
CA ASP A 63 3.80 61.64 -3.07
C ASP A 63 3.11 60.28 -2.98
N GLN A 64 3.83 59.25 -2.50
CA GLN A 64 3.35 57.89 -2.35
C GLN A 64 3.39 57.40 -0.89
N PRO A 65 2.38 56.65 -0.42
CA PRO A 65 2.27 56.22 0.97
C PRO A 65 3.23 55.08 1.36
N TRP A 66 3.89 54.43 0.39
CA TRP A 66 4.83 53.31 0.61
C TRP A 66 6.30 53.77 0.72
N VAL A 67 6.55 55.08 0.72
CA VAL A 67 7.86 55.68 0.99
C VAL A 67 7.73 56.62 2.18
N GLN A 68 8.71 56.60 3.08
CA GLN A 68 8.79 57.47 4.24
C GLN A 68 10.18 58.11 4.31
N VAL A 69 10.25 59.34 4.83
CA VAL A 69 11.51 60.10 4.98
C VAL A 69 11.67 60.46 6.46
N MET A 70 12.84 60.18 7.03
CA MET A 70 13.15 60.46 8.44
C MET A 70 14.52 61.16 8.59
N PRO A 71 14.61 62.40 9.09
CA PRO A 71 13.49 63.25 9.50
C PRO A 71 12.77 63.86 8.29
N ALA A 72 11.45 64.05 8.39
CA ALA A 72 10.65 64.66 7.31
C ALA A 72 10.77 66.21 7.24
N ASN A 73 11.50 66.82 8.17
CA ASN A 73 11.84 68.23 8.18
C ASN A 73 13.15 68.45 8.95
N GLY A 74 13.81 69.56 8.68
CA GLY A 74 15.08 69.89 9.33
C GLY A 74 15.48 71.35 9.17
N VAL A 75 16.58 71.71 9.83
CA VAL A 75 17.24 73.02 9.72
C VAL A 75 18.70 72.73 9.40
N GLY A 76 19.24 73.36 8.36
CA GLY A 76 20.62 73.08 7.95
C GLY A 76 20.78 71.72 7.28
N SER A 77 22.01 71.24 7.22
CA SER A 77 22.31 69.91 6.66
C SER A 77 21.91 68.77 7.60
N ALA A 78 21.32 67.70 7.06
CA ALA A 78 20.97 66.49 7.79
C ALA A 78 21.03 65.23 6.90
N GLU A 79 21.31 64.09 7.51
CA GLU A 79 21.17 62.77 6.88
C GLU A 79 19.71 62.30 7.02
N CYS A 80 19.03 62.10 5.89
CA CYS A 80 17.69 61.54 5.84
C CYS A 80 17.74 60.05 5.56
N THR A 81 16.99 59.25 6.32
CA THR A 81 16.72 57.85 6.02
C THR A 81 15.42 57.74 5.24
N ILE A 82 15.51 57.19 4.03
CA ILE A 82 14.37 56.84 3.19
C ILE A 82 13.98 55.40 3.49
N VAL A 83 12.75 55.17 3.94
CA VAL A 83 12.22 53.83 4.21
C VAL A 83 11.20 53.49 3.13
N VAL A 84 11.38 52.37 2.45
CA VAL A 84 10.52 51.90 1.36
C VAL A 84 9.87 50.59 1.77
N ASP A 85 8.55 50.55 1.78
CA ASP A 85 7.78 49.34 2.10
C ASP A 85 7.90 48.28 1.00
N THR A 86 7.69 47.01 1.35
CA THR A 86 7.60 45.93 0.35
C THR A 86 6.41 46.14 -0.60
N THR A 87 6.59 45.79 -1.86
CA THR A 87 5.51 45.84 -2.87
C THR A 87 4.64 44.58 -2.85
N LEU A 88 3.40 44.70 -3.32
CA LEU A 88 2.50 43.57 -3.59
C LEU A 88 2.32 43.35 -5.11
N SER A 89 3.06 44.09 -5.93
CA SER A 89 2.95 44.10 -7.39
C SER A 89 4.14 43.41 -8.05
N ASN A 90 3.93 42.92 -9.27
CA ASN A 90 4.98 42.45 -10.17
C ASN A 90 5.49 43.54 -11.12
N LYS A 91 4.94 44.75 -11.03
CA LYS A 91 5.35 45.92 -11.81
C LYS A 91 6.26 46.83 -10.99
N VAL A 92 7.14 47.55 -11.68
CA VAL A 92 7.89 48.66 -11.10
C VAL A 92 6.91 49.75 -10.67
N ARG A 93 7.15 50.34 -9.50
CA ARG A 93 6.42 51.51 -9.00
C ARG A 93 7.39 52.65 -8.68
N HIS A 94 6.90 53.87 -8.83
CA HIS A 94 7.69 55.09 -8.73
C HIS A 94 7.10 56.01 -7.68
N ALA A 95 7.95 56.67 -6.90
CA ALA A 95 7.59 57.72 -5.97
C ALA A 95 8.57 58.88 -6.09
N ALA A 96 8.13 60.04 -5.67
CA ALA A 96 8.91 61.25 -5.63
C ALA A 96 8.96 61.78 -4.20
N ILE A 97 10.18 62.08 -3.73
CA ILE A 97 10.39 62.86 -2.53
C ILE A 97 10.80 64.26 -2.96
N THR A 98 9.99 65.26 -2.63
CA THR A 98 10.30 66.66 -2.90
C THR A 98 10.76 67.34 -1.62
N PHE A 99 12.04 67.73 -1.58
CA PHE A 99 12.62 68.52 -0.52
C PHE A 99 12.40 70.01 -0.82
N MET A 100 11.70 70.71 0.09
CA MET A 100 11.29 72.10 -0.08
C MET A 100 11.97 72.99 0.96
N PRO A 101 12.99 73.79 0.57
CA PRO A 101 13.64 74.75 1.45
C PRO A 101 12.86 76.07 1.53
N GLU A 102 13.00 76.82 2.62
CA GLU A 102 12.43 78.17 2.74
C GLU A 102 13.23 79.15 1.88
N GLY A 103 12.59 79.76 0.87
CA GLY A 103 13.18 80.80 0.03
C GLY A 103 14.05 80.33 -1.15
N ALA A 104 14.13 79.02 -1.43
CA ALA A 104 14.88 78.46 -2.55
C ALA A 104 14.06 77.43 -3.35
N ALA A 105 14.59 77.01 -4.51
CA ALA A 105 13.93 76.01 -5.36
C ALA A 105 13.92 74.64 -4.69
N ALA A 106 12.81 73.90 -4.85
CA ALA A 106 12.70 72.54 -4.36
C ALA A 106 13.54 71.57 -5.21
N GLN A 107 14.09 70.54 -4.58
CA GLN A 107 14.75 69.44 -5.26
C GLN A 107 13.95 68.14 -5.12
N LYS A 108 14.04 67.30 -6.14
CA LYS A 108 13.28 66.07 -6.25
C LYS A 108 14.24 64.87 -6.25
N LEU A 109 13.93 63.89 -5.42
CA LEU A 109 14.54 62.57 -5.42
C LEU A 109 13.53 61.57 -5.97
N GLU A 110 13.89 60.86 -7.03
CA GLU A 110 13.08 59.79 -7.60
C GLU A 110 13.39 58.46 -6.88
N VAL A 111 12.33 57.75 -6.48
CA VAL A 111 12.41 56.45 -5.82
C VAL A 111 11.75 55.41 -6.72
N HIS A 112 12.56 54.44 -7.16
CA HIS A 112 12.15 53.35 -8.02
C HIS A 112 12.14 52.06 -7.20
N GLN A 113 11.02 51.33 -7.19
CA GLN A 113 10.97 50.01 -6.58
C GLN A 113 10.55 48.96 -7.61
N THR A 114 11.37 47.92 -7.74
CA THR A 114 11.05 46.76 -8.58
C THR A 114 9.87 45.96 -8.03
N GLY A 115 9.20 45.20 -8.90
CA GLY A 115 8.13 44.27 -8.52
C GLY A 115 8.64 42.86 -8.23
N TYR A 116 7.88 42.03 -7.52
CA TYR A 116 8.21 40.61 -7.40
C TYR A 116 8.00 39.90 -8.75
N GLY A 117 9.08 39.39 -9.34
CA GLY A 117 9.02 38.54 -10.54
C GLY A 117 8.31 37.21 -10.26
N LYS A 118 7.68 36.60 -11.28
CA LYS A 118 7.01 35.31 -11.12
C LYS A 118 8.05 34.22 -10.87
N MET A 119 7.89 33.47 -9.80
CA MET A 119 8.84 32.44 -9.41
C MET A 119 8.19 31.28 -8.69
N ILE A 120 8.83 30.12 -8.82
CA ILE A 120 8.65 28.94 -7.99
C ILE A 120 10.06 28.51 -7.56
N GLY A 121 10.29 28.44 -6.26
CA GLY A 121 11.56 28.02 -5.67
C GLY A 121 11.35 26.93 -4.63
N VAL A 122 12.33 26.04 -4.47
CA VAL A 122 12.31 24.96 -3.48
C VAL A 122 13.37 25.18 -2.41
N SER A 123 13.13 24.72 -1.19
CA SER A 123 14.10 24.84 -0.09
C SER A 123 15.33 23.97 -0.25
N LYS A 124 15.27 22.98 -1.16
CA LYS A 124 16.35 22.03 -1.48
C LYS A 124 16.15 21.52 -2.90
N GLU A 125 17.25 21.46 -3.63
CA GLU A 125 17.29 21.00 -5.02
C GLU A 125 17.55 19.49 -5.10
N GLU A 126 18.00 18.88 -4.00
CA GLU A 126 18.31 17.45 -3.93
C GLU A 126 17.89 16.82 -2.60
N VAL A 127 17.44 15.56 -2.66
CA VAL A 127 17.13 14.71 -1.51
C VAL A 127 17.69 13.32 -1.77
N GLU A 128 18.55 12.85 -0.87
CA GLU A 128 18.99 11.45 -0.82
C GLU A 128 18.15 10.67 0.19
N ILE A 129 17.68 9.48 -0.20
CA ILE A 129 16.92 8.57 0.64
C ILE A 129 17.48 7.14 0.55
N PRO A 130 17.37 6.36 1.64
CA PRO A 130 17.85 4.98 1.63
C PRO A 130 17.00 4.11 0.70
N ASN A 131 17.55 2.96 0.29
CA ASN A 131 16.81 1.94 -0.45
C ASN A 131 15.60 1.43 0.36
N MET A 132 15.70 1.41 1.69
CA MET A 132 14.66 0.93 2.60
C MET A 132 14.55 1.72 3.92
N ALA A 133 13.32 1.80 4.43
CA ALA A 133 12.98 2.28 5.76
C ALA A 133 11.60 1.75 6.20
N ALA A 134 11.29 1.79 7.50
CA ALA A 134 9.92 1.51 7.98
C ALA A 134 8.90 2.47 7.33
N LEU A 135 7.69 1.99 7.04
CA LEU A 135 6.66 2.73 6.29
C LEU A 135 6.43 4.16 6.80
N ASP A 136 6.35 4.35 8.12
CA ASP A 136 6.16 5.63 8.80
C ASP A 136 7.35 6.60 8.64
N LYS A 137 8.53 6.07 8.32
CA LYS A 137 9.76 6.85 8.06
C LYS A 137 10.00 7.14 6.59
N ARG A 138 9.19 6.60 5.67
CA ARG A 138 9.33 6.83 4.22
C ARG A 138 8.75 8.17 3.78
N VAL A 139 9.18 9.24 4.43
CA VAL A 139 8.61 10.58 4.29
C VAL A 139 9.71 11.64 4.28
N PHE A 140 9.54 12.67 3.47
CA PHE A 140 10.35 13.89 3.56
C PHE A 140 9.51 15.12 3.21
N TYR A 141 9.99 16.30 3.60
CA TYR A 141 9.27 17.56 3.36
C TYR A 141 10.13 18.52 2.53
N VAL A 142 9.48 19.27 1.65
CA VAL A 142 10.09 20.35 0.84
C VAL A 142 9.25 21.60 1.03
N SER A 143 9.88 22.72 1.35
CA SER A 143 9.18 24.01 1.35
C SER A 143 9.27 24.60 -0.05
N VAL A 144 8.12 24.85 -0.67
CA VAL A 144 7.99 25.47 -1.99
C VAL A 144 7.55 26.91 -1.79
N THR A 145 8.35 27.86 -2.27
CA THR A 145 8.06 29.28 -2.22
C THR A 145 7.68 29.76 -3.61
N ALA A 146 6.45 30.21 -3.77
CA ALA A 146 5.92 30.63 -5.07
C ALA A 146 4.99 31.84 -4.94
N ASN A 147 4.89 32.64 -5.99
CA ASN A 147 3.87 33.69 -6.15
C ASN A 147 2.93 33.45 -7.34
N VAL A 148 3.06 32.30 -8.00
CA VAL A 148 2.11 31.78 -8.98
C VAL A 148 1.62 30.42 -8.50
N PRO A 149 0.39 30.02 -8.84
CA PRO A 149 -0.07 28.68 -8.56
C PRO A 149 0.80 27.68 -9.34
N PHE A 150 1.21 26.61 -8.68
CA PHE A 150 2.04 25.56 -9.28
C PHE A 150 1.38 24.19 -9.21
N LYS A 151 1.84 23.29 -10.08
CA LYS A 151 1.59 21.84 -10.06
C LYS A 151 2.92 21.09 -9.95
N ILE A 152 2.84 19.83 -9.53
CA ILE A 152 3.99 18.94 -9.39
C ILE A 152 3.88 17.86 -10.46
N GLU A 153 4.94 17.69 -11.23
CA GLU A 153 5.08 16.61 -12.22
C GLU A 153 6.33 15.77 -11.93
N TYR A 154 6.30 14.51 -12.36
CA TYR A 154 7.32 13.51 -12.07
C TYR A 154 7.97 13.04 -13.37
N GLU A 155 9.29 13.04 -13.40
CA GLU A 155 10.09 12.49 -14.49
C GLU A 155 11.13 11.53 -13.90
N GLU A 156 10.97 10.24 -14.18
CA GLU A 156 11.93 9.24 -13.74
C GLU A 156 13.15 9.26 -14.67
N ASP A 157 14.33 9.37 -14.08
CA ASP A 157 15.58 9.38 -14.82
C ASP A 157 16.08 7.94 -14.91
N ILE A 158 15.74 7.29 -16.04
CA ILE A 158 16.02 5.87 -16.27
C ILE A 158 17.40 5.75 -16.93
N GLU A 159 18.46 5.58 -16.13
CA GLU A 159 19.71 5.03 -16.65
C GLU A 159 19.48 3.56 -17.03
N GLY A 160 19.44 3.22 -18.33
CA GLY A 160 19.48 1.83 -18.81
C GLY A 160 18.19 1.23 -19.39
N GLY A 161 17.10 1.99 -19.49
CA GLY A 161 16.02 1.71 -20.45
C GLY A 161 15.13 0.48 -20.25
N VAL A 162 14.83 0.04 -19.02
CA VAL A 162 13.74 -0.94 -18.81
C VAL A 162 12.84 -0.54 -17.64
N ASN A 163 11.56 -0.35 -17.95
CA ASN A 163 10.49 -0.10 -16.99
C ASN A 163 9.88 -1.45 -16.55
N THR A 164 10.21 -1.92 -15.35
CA THR A 164 9.60 -3.14 -14.78
C THR A 164 8.43 -2.86 -13.83
N PHE A 165 8.03 -1.59 -13.63
CA PHE A 165 6.94 -1.23 -12.71
C PHE A 165 5.70 -0.62 -13.37
N ALA A 166 5.69 -0.43 -14.68
CA ALA A 166 4.48 -0.08 -15.44
C ALA A 166 3.57 -1.30 -15.65
N LEU A 167 3.05 -1.87 -14.56
CA LEU A 167 1.91 -2.78 -14.57
C LEU A 167 0.77 -2.13 -13.76
N ASN A 168 0.21 -1.06 -14.33
CA ASN A 168 -1.21 -0.69 -14.30
C ASN A 168 -1.35 0.81 -14.62
N ALA A 169 -2.35 1.16 -15.43
CA ALA A 169 -2.70 2.52 -15.83
C ALA A 169 -3.17 3.43 -14.66
N THR A 170 -2.93 3.02 -13.42
CA THR A 170 -3.26 3.69 -12.15
C THR A 170 -2.05 3.85 -11.23
N ALA A 171 -0.86 3.39 -11.64
CA ALA A 171 0.32 3.32 -10.79
C ALA A 171 0.84 4.72 -10.42
N LYS A 172 0.72 5.06 -9.13
CA LYS A 172 1.42 6.19 -8.52
C LYS A 172 2.93 5.94 -8.64
N THR A 173 3.70 6.95 -9.03
CA THR A 173 5.17 6.92 -9.10
C THR A 173 5.79 6.52 -7.75
N TRP A 174 7.05 6.04 -7.74
CA TRP A 174 7.69 5.59 -6.50
C TRP A 174 8.03 6.72 -5.51
N VAL A 175 7.99 7.98 -5.96
CA VAL A 175 7.88 9.19 -5.11
C VAL A 175 6.52 9.81 -5.39
N GLN A 176 5.83 10.27 -4.35
CA GLN A 176 4.56 10.97 -4.48
C GLN A 176 4.41 12.05 -3.41
N ASN A 177 3.66 13.11 -3.71
CA ASN A 177 3.30 14.15 -2.76
C ASN A 177 1.89 13.92 -2.20
N ASP A 178 1.68 14.32 -0.95
CA ASP A 178 0.34 14.48 -0.39
C ASP A 178 -0.32 15.74 -0.97
N ASN A 179 -1.64 15.84 -0.80
CA ASN A 179 -2.36 17.08 -1.08
C ASN A 179 -1.73 18.27 -0.32
N TYR A 180 -1.64 19.41 -1.01
CA TYR A 180 -1.07 20.64 -0.46
C TYR A 180 -1.92 21.84 -0.84
N GLU A 181 -1.94 22.85 0.04
CA GLU A 181 -2.70 24.08 -0.16
C GLU A 181 -1.77 25.24 -0.47
N GLN A 182 -2.13 26.04 -1.47
CA GLN A 182 -1.37 27.21 -1.91
C GLN A 182 -2.10 28.48 -1.48
N ASN A 183 -1.58 29.17 -0.46
CA ASN A 183 -2.15 30.44 -0.02
C ASN A 183 -1.43 31.62 -0.70
N LEU A 184 -1.95 32.03 -1.86
CA LEU A 184 -1.42 33.11 -2.71
C LEU A 184 -2.19 34.44 -2.56
N THR A 185 -2.71 34.74 -1.37
CA THR A 185 -3.55 35.93 -1.14
C THR A 185 -2.78 37.26 -1.03
N ALA A 186 -1.44 37.22 -1.01
CA ALA A 186 -0.58 38.38 -0.76
C ALA A 186 -0.12 39.11 -2.05
N GLY A 187 -0.94 39.10 -3.10
CA GLY A 187 -0.58 39.65 -4.41
C GLY A 187 0.63 38.92 -5.02
N ALA A 188 1.59 39.67 -5.55
CA ALA A 188 2.81 39.13 -6.16
C ALA A 188 3.86 38.66 -5.15
N ARG A 189 3.65 38.85 -3.84
CA ARG A 189 4.62 38.47 -2.81
C ARG A 189 4.70 36.94 -2.70
N PRO A 190 5.89 36.32 -2.80
CA PRO A 190 6.03 34.87 -2.67
C PRO A 190 5.56 34.34 -1.32
N ARG A 191 4.93 33.16 -1.35
CA ARG A 191 4.37 32.46 -0.19
C ARG A 191 4.94 31.05 -0.16
N THR A 192 5.22 30.58 1.05
CA THR A 192 5.83 29.27 1.27
C THR A 192 4.77 28.25 1.69
N THR A 193 4.66 27.16 0.94
CA THR A 193 3.86 25.98 1.27
C THR A 193 4.80 24.81 1.57
N LYS A 194 4.53 24.06 2.64
CA LYS A 194 5.29 22.85 2.97
C LYS A 194 4.62 21.64 2.34
N VAL A 195 5.28 21.00 1.38
CA VAL A 195 4.80 19.80 0.69
C VAL A 195 5.41 18.57 1.34
N ARG A 196 4.59 17.59 1.69
CA ARG A 196 5.02 16.28 2.19
C ARG A 196 5.11 15.31 1.01
N PHE A 197 6.24 14.61 0.94
CA PHE A 197 6.49 13.54 -0.02
C PHE A 197 6.62 12.21 0.71
N THR A 198 6.12 11.15 0.08
CA THR A 198 6.30 9.75 0.48
C THR A 198 7.00 8.97 -0.63
N TRP A 199 7.63 7.85 -0.28
CA TRP A 199 8.39 7.07 -1.24
C TRP A 199 8.29 5.55 -1.01
N ASN A 200 8.42 4.79 -2.09
CA ASN A 200 8.46 3.32 -2.10
C ASN A 200 9.90 2.82 -2.05
N MET A 201 10.12 1.65 -1.44
CA MET A 201 11.45 1.05 -1.35
C MET A 201 12.03 0.73 -2.73
N ASN A 202 13.35 0.83 -2.85
CA ASN A 202 14.08 0.33 -4.00
C ASN A 202 14.47 -1.14 -3.75
N THR A 203 13.97 -2.03 -4.60
CA THR A 203 14.28 -3.47 -4.60
C THR A 203 15.43 -3.82 -5.53
N ASP A 204 15.79 -2.91 -6.44
CA ASP A 204 16.75 -3.17 -7.50
C ASP A 204 18.18 -2.91 -7.03
N PRO A 205 19.17 -3.68 -7.53
CA PRO A 205 20.59 -3.48 -7.22
C PRO A 205 21.19 -2.24 -7.89
N GLN A 206 20.36 -1.37 -8.44
CA GLN A 206 20.74 -0.14 -9.09
C GLN A 206 20.12 1.05 -8.35
N LYS A 207 20.84 2.16 -8.27
CA LYS A 207 20.27 3.41 -7.79
C LYS A 207 19.20 3.88 -8.77
N ARG A 208 18.21 4.62 -8.27
CA ARG A 208 17.20 5.25 -9.12
C ARG A 208 16.98 6.69 -8.72
N ASN A 209 16.66 7.50 -9.72
CA ASN A 209 16.53 8.95 -9.59
C ASN A 209 15.15 9.39 -10.08
N MET A 210 14.55 10.34 -9.38
CA MET A 210 13.28 10.98 -9.76
C MET A 210 13.47 12.48 -9.79
N LYS A 211 13.20 13.11 -10.93
CA LYS A 211 13.10 14.56 -11.05
C LYS A 211 11.66 14.97 -10.77
N VAL A 212 11.47 15.76 -9.73
CA VAL A 212 10.19 16.35 -9.34
C VAL A 212 10.17 17.80 -9.83
N LYS A 213 9.36 18.08 -10.84
CA LYS A 213 9.27 19.39 -11.49
C LYS A 213 8.14 20.21 -10.89
N PHE A 214 8.43 21.43 -10.48
CA PHE A 214 7.44 22.39 -9.99
C PHE A 214 7.15 23.41 -11.08
N LEU A 215 5.99 23.23 -11.73
CA LEU A 215 5.63 23.98 -12.93
C LEU A 215 4.46 24.92 -12.66
N PRO A 216 4.34 26.06 -13.36
CA PRO A 216 3.17 26.91 -13.24
C PRO A 216 1.90 26.15 -13.63
N LEU A 217 0.84 26.35 -12.87
CA LEU A 217 -0.47 25.74 -13.14
C LEU A 217 -1.13 26.38 -14.36
N ASN A 218 -1.00 27.70 -14.49
CA ASN A 218 -1.62 28.47 -15.57
C ASN A 218 -0.69 28.60 -16.78
N GLU A 219 -1.25 28.49 -17.99
CA GLU A 219 -0.50 28.61 -19.25
C GLU A 219 0.19 29.98 -19.41
N GLU A 220 -0.47 31.06 -18.99
CA GLU A 220 0.05 32.44 -19.12
C GLU A 220 1.34 32.69 -18.32
N ASP A 221 1.62 31.83 -17.35
CA ASP A 221 2.74 31.91 -16.43
C ASP A 221 3.94 31.09 -16.89
N LYS A 222 3.77 30.13 -17.83
CA LYS A 222 4.79 29.15 -18.19
C LYS A 222 6.11 29.75 -18.65
N GLU A 223 6.06 30.71 -19.58
CA GLU A 223 7.26 31.33 -20.14
C GLU A 223 7.83 32.47 -19.28
N LYS A 224 7.07 32.90 -18.27
CA LYS A 224 7.37 34.09 -17.46
C LYS A 224 7.83 33.75 -16.04
N THR A 225 7.73 32.47 -15.67
CA THR A 225 8.00 32.00 -14.31
C THR A 225 9.28 31.19 -14.31
N GLN A 226 10.22 31.58 -13.44
CA GLN A 226 11.32 30.69 -13.11
C GLN A 226 10.78 29.47 -12.37
N THR A 227 10.97 28.28 -12.94
CA THR A 227 10.56 27.02 -12.34
C THR A 227 11.65 26.46 -11.43
N ALA A 228 11.27 25.48 -10.62
CA ALA A 228 12.20 24.74 -9.78
C ALA A 228 12.06 23.25 -10.02
N GLU A 229 13.17 22.54 -9.80
CA GLU A 229 13.22 21.08 -9.84
C GLU A 229 13.84 20.56 -8.55
N LEU A 230 13.42 19.36 -8.15
CA LEU A 230 13.99 18.60 -7.05
C LEU A 230 14.43 17.24 -7.59
N LEU A 231 15.70 16.91 -7.41
CA LEU A 231 16.23 15.57 -7.65
C LEU A 231 16.09 14.71 -6.39
N VAL A 232 15.37 13.59 -6.50
CA VAL A 232 15.29 12.59 -5.44
C VAL A 232 16.13 11.38 -5.85
N ARG A 233 17.20 11.09 -5.10
CA ARG A 233 18.06 9.93 -5.30
C ARG A 233 17.74 8.86 -4.28
N GLN A 234 17.50 7.64 -4.74
CA GLN A 234 17.31 6.49 -3.87
C GLN A 234 18.43 5.47 -4.04
N GLU A 235 19.01 5.07 -2.92
CA GLU A 235 20.08 4.07 -2.90
C GLU A 235 19.64 2.71 -3.46
N ALA A 236 20.61 1.93 -3.93
CA ALA A 236 20.40 0.57 -4.44
C ALA A 236 20.12 -0.43 -3.31
N SER A 237 19.33 -1.46 -3.62
CA SER A 237 19.23 -2.66 -2.78
C SER A 237 20.48 -3.53 -2.92
N PRO A 238 20.85 -4.34 -1.91
CA PRO A 238 21.88 -5.36 -2.09
C PRO A 238 21.52 -6.32 -3.25
N GLU A 239 22.51 -6.70 -4.05
CA GLU A 239 22.33 -7.71 -5.10
C GLU A 239 22.02 -9.08 -4.48
N ILE A 240 20.90 -9.67 -4.87
CA ILE A 240 20.49 -11.02 -4.44
C ILE A 240 20.77 -12.01 -5.57
N LYS A 241 21.89 -12.73 -5.45
CA LYS A 241 22.30 -13.78 -6.39
C LYS A 241 21.54 -15.08 -6.14
N ASP A 242 21.33 -15.89 -7.16
CA ASP A 242 20.68 -17.20 -7.02
C ASP A 242 21.64 -18.24 -6.39
N THR A 243 21.89 -18.07 -5.09
CA THR A 243 22.90 -18.77 -4.29
C THR A 243 22.40 -18.90 -2.86
N ARG A 244 23.06 -19.73 -2.03
CA ARG A 244 22.73 -19.82 -0.59
C ARG A 244 22.93 -18.48 0.12
N GLU A 245 23.98 -17.75 -0.25
CA GLU A 245 24.28 -16.43 0.28
C GLU A 245 23.17 -15.44 -0.10
N GLY A 246 22.73 -15.46 -1.35
CA GLY A 246 21.61 -14.65 -1.79
C GLY A 246 20.30 -15.00 -1.10
N ASP A 247 20.02 -16.29 -0.84
CA ASP A 247 18.85 -16.69 -0.04
C ASP A 247 18.89 -16.04 1.35
N SER A 248 20.06 -16.02 2.01
CA SER A 248 20.19 -15.39 3.34
C SER A 248 19.93 -13.87 3.31
N ILE A 249 20.40 -13.19 2.26
CA ILE A 249 20.15 -11.76 2.03
C ILE A 249 18.66 -11.52 1.76
N ALA A 250 18.04 -12.36 0.92
CA ALA A 250 16.61 -12.29 0.62
C ALA A 250 15.77 -12.45 1.89
N LEU A 251 16.06 -13.45 2.73
CA LEU A 251 15.37 -13.67 3.99
C LEU A 251 15.44 -12.46 4.92
N ILE A 252 16.63 -11.86 5.09
CA ILE A 252 16.81 -10.65 5.91
C ILE A 252 15.98 -9.49 5.34
N ILE A 253 16.05 -9.25 4.03
CA ILE A 253 15.31 -8.15 3.40
C ILE A 253 13.79 -8.38 3.52
N ILE A 254 13.31 -9.59 3.25
CA ILE A 254 11.89 -9.94 3.39
C ILE A 254 11.46 -9.63 4.82
N ARG A 255 12.17 -10.16 5.82
CA ARG A 255 11.89 -9.96 7.26
C ARG A 255 11.74 -8.48 7.61
N GLU A 256 12.68 -7.65 7.18
CA GLU A 256 12.64 -6.19 7.43
C GLU A 256 11.44 -5.52 6.75
N LYS A 257 11.15 -5.90 5.49
CA LYS A 257 10.03 -5.32 4.72
C LYS A 257 8.66 -5.71 5.24
N VAL A 258 8.50 -6.96 5.66
CA VAL A 258 7.26 -7.43 6.30
C VAL A 258 7.19 -7.05 7.79
N ARG A 259 8.21 -6.32 8.30
CA ARG A 259 8.32 -5.86 9.68
C ARG A 259 8.11 -6.98 10.68
N SER A 260 8.76 -8.13 10.45
CA SER A 260 8.71 -9.25 11.37
C SER A 260 9.42 -8.88 12.68
N MET A 261 8.72 -9.06 13.80
CA MET A 261 9.30 -8.87 15.14
C MET A 261 10.23 -10.02 15.55
N THR A 262 10.23 -11.14 14.83
CA THR A 262 11.19 -12.22 15.04
C THR A 262 12.56 -11.81 14.49
N THR A 263 13.65 -12.27 15.10
CA THR A 263 15.04 -11.96 14.71
C THR A 263 15.85 -13.23 14.53
N TRP A 264 16.84 -13.19 13.64
CA TRP A 264 17.87 -14.23 13.54
C TRP A 264 19.22 -13.68 13.97
N ASP A 265 20.06 -14.53 14.55
CA ASP A 265 21.48 -14.24 14.69
C ASP A 265 22.15 -14.48 13.33
N THR A 266 22.49 -13.39 12.64
CA THR A 266 23.08 -13.47 11.29
C THR A 266 24.54 -13.91 11.30
N SER A 267 25.16 -14.09 12.48
CA SER A 267 26.48 -14.72 12.61
C SER A 267 26.44 -16.25 12.58
N GLU A 268 25.26 -16.84 12.83
CA GLU A 268 25.04 -18.27 12.80
C GLU A 268 24.78 -18.79 11.39
N LYS A 269 24.97 -20.11 11.20
CA LYS A 269 24.63 -20.74 9.91
C LYS A 269 23.13 -20.66 9.65
N LEU A 270 22.79 -20.56 8.36
CA LEU A 270 21.41 -20.39 7.90
C LEU A 270 20.44 -21.51 8.38
N ASP A 271 20.93 -22.71 8.62
CA ASP A 271 20.18 -23.85 9.15
C ASP A 271 19.88 -23.77 10.67
N TYR A 272 20.48 -22.83 11.39
CA TYR A 272 20.13 -22.49 12.77
C TYR A 272 19.11 -21.36 12.88
N TRP A 273 18.73 -20.73 11.76
CA TRP A 273 17.75 -19.65 11.79
C TRP A 273 16.36 -20.24 12.04
N THR A 274 15.75 -19.85 13.16
CA THR A 274 14.42 -20.32 13.55
C THR A 274 13.42 -20.14 12.41
N GLY A 275 12.70 -21.21 12.06
CA GLY A 275 11.71 -21.19 10.97
C GLY A 275 12.30 -21.35 9.58
N VAL A 276 13.62 -21.51 9.43
CA VAL A 276 14.28 -21.80 8.14
C VAL A 276 14.68 -23.27 8.09
N LYS A 277 14.44 -23.92 6.95
CA LYS A 277 14.96 -25.26 6.64
C LYS A 277 15.63 -25.25 5.28
N LEU A 278 16.75 -25.95 5.18
CA LEU A 278 17.50 -26.09 3.94
C LEU A 278 17.25 -27.46 3.31
N TRP A 279 17.49 -27.54 2.01
CA TRP A 279 17.59 -28.81 1.30
C TRP A 279 18.82 -29.60 1.75
N GLU A 280 18.63 -30.88 2.08
CA GLU A 280 19.66 -31.74 2.64
C GLU A 280 20.05 -32.85 1.66
N LYS A 281 21.29 -33.36 1.77
CA LYS A 281 21.82 -34.42 0.88
C LYS A 281 20.94 -35.68 0.80
N LYS A 282 20.18 -35.97 1.85
CA LYS A 282 19.29 -37.14 1.92
C LYS A 282 17.98 -36.95 1.16
N ASP A 283 17.61 -35.72 0.83
CA ASP A 283 16.38 -35.42 0.10
C ASP A 283 16.42 -36.03 -1.30
N PRO A 284 15.40 -36.80 -1.72
CA PRO A 284 15.36 -37.42 -3.05
C PRO A 284 15.53 -36.42 -4.19
N GLU A 285 14.96 -35.22 -4.04
CA GLU A 285 15.05 -34.13 -5.01
C GLU A 285 16.48 -33.65 -5.18
N VAL A 286 17.27 -33.58 -4.10
CA VAL A 286 18.68 -33.17 -4.14
C VAL A 286 19.54 -34.21 -4.88
N LYS A 287 19.19 -35.50 -4.81
CA LYS A 287 19.86 -36.54 -5.60
C LYS A 287 19.66 -36.33 -7.11
N ALA A 288 18.48 -35.88 -7.51
CA ALA A 288 18.15 -35.57 -8.90
C ALA A 288 18.67 -34.19 -9.34
N LYS A 289 18.73 -33.22 -8.42
CA LYS A 289 19.10 -31.82 -8.64
C LYS A 289 20.07 -31.34 -7.56
N PRO A 290 21.38 -31.60 -7.70
CA PRO A 290 22.37 -31.26 -6.69
C PRO A 290 22.44 -29.76 -6.34
N GLU A 291 22.03 -28.87 -7.25
CA GLU A 291 21.97 -27.42 -7.06
C GLU A 291 20.98 -26.97 -5.96
N LEU A 292 20.07 -27.84 -5.54
CA LEU A 292 19.18 -27.60 -4.40
C LEU A 292 19.95 -27.60 -3.07
N LEU A 293 21.05 -28.35 -2.96
CA LEU A 293 21.73 -28.61 -1.70
C LEU A 293 22.09 -27.30 -0.96
N GLY A 294 21.60 -27.16 0.27
CA GLY A 294 21.86 -25.99 1.12
C GLY A 294 21.07 -24.73 0.75
N ARG A 295 20.21 -24.78 -0.27
CA ARG A 295 19.24 -23.71 -0.59
C ARG A 295 18.06 -23.73 0.36
N VAL A 296 17.37 -22.59 0.49
CA VAL A 296 16.18 -22.49 1.35
C VAL A 296 15.04 -23.35 0.81
N ARG A 297 14.66 -24.36 1.58
CA ARG A 297 13.53 -25.26 1.32
C ARG A 297 12.25 -24.77 1.99
N SER A 298 12.37 -24.18 3.18
CA SER A 298 11.23 -23.58 3.89
C SER A 298 11.65 -22.36 4.69
N ALA A 299 10.77 -21.37 4.77
CA ALA A 299 10.93 -20.21 5.63
C ALA A 299 9.60 -19.80 6.25
N GLU A 300 9.64 -19.40 7.52
CA GLU A 300 8.50 -18.83 8.25
C GLU A 300 8.83 -17.41 8.74
N PHE A 301 7.92 -16.49 8.47
CA PHE A 301 7.96 -15.11 8.97
C PHE A 301 6.75 -14.90 9.89
N ARG A 302 7.00 -14.61 11.16
CA ARG A 302 5.96 -14.49 12.19
C ARG A 302 5.96 -13.11 12.82
N MET A 303 4.85 -12.79 13.51
CA MET A 303 4.67 -11.50 14.18
C MET A 303 4.88 -10.34 13.21
N LEU A 304 4.23 -10.42 12.04
CA LEU A 304 4.35 -9.43 10.98
C LEU A 304 3.47 -8.22 11.31
N ALA A 305 4.06 -7.03 11.17
CA ALA A 305 3.39 -5.76 11.37
C ALA A 305 3.50 -4.88 10.12
N THR A 306 2.88 -5.32 9.03
CA THR A 306 2.94 -4.65 7.72
C THR A 306 1.56 -4.30 7.18
N LYS A 307 1.53 -3.30 6.29
CA LYS A 307 0.35 -2.87 5.51
C LYS A 307 0.64 -2.93 4.01
N GLU A 308 1.67 -3.67 3.63
CA GLU A 308 2.20 -3.75 2.27
C GLU A 308 2.15 -5.20 1.77
N SER A 309 2.02 -5.39 0.46
CA SER A 309 2.06 -6.69 -0.21
C SER A 309 3.37 -7.45 0.07
N LEU A 310 3.42 -8.73 -0.30
CA LEU A 310 4.66 -9.50 -0.14
C LEU A 310 5.80 -8.87 -0.95
N PRO A 311 6.98 -8.67 -0.34
CA PRO A 311 8.10 -8.01 -1.00
C PRO A 311 8.64 -8.84 -2.18
N ALA A 312 9.14 -8.15 -3.21
CA ALA A 312 9.66 -8.77 -4.44
C ALA A 312 10.78 -9.79 -4.18
N GLU A 313 11.52 -9.63 -3.08
CA GLU A 313 12.58 -10.54 -2.66
C GLU A 313 12.09 -11.96 -2.35
N VAL A 314 10.80 -12.16 -2.10
CA VAL A 314 10.21 -13.50 -1.98
C VAL A 314 10.46 -14.32 -3.25
N ALA A 315 10.45 -13.68 -4.43
CA ALA A 315 10.73 -14.34 -5.71
C ALA A 315 12.17 -14.86 -5.83
N LYS A 316 13.08 -14.44 -4.96
CA LYS A 316 14.49 -14.85 -4.96
C LYS A 316 14.74 -16.15 -4.22
N LEU A 317 13.76 -16.66 -3.47
CA LEU A 317 13.81 -17.98 -2.82
C LEU A 317 13.44 -19.08 -3.83
N THR A 318 14.23 -19.21 -4.89
CA THR A 318 13.90 -19.94 -6.14
C THR A 318 13.53 -21.42 -5.96
N TYR A 319 14.01 -22.05 -4.88
CA TYR A 319 13.83 -23.47 -4.59
C TYR A 319 12.96 -23.76 -3.36
N VAL A 320 12.22 -22.77 -2.86
CA VAL A 320 11.40 -22.92 -1.66
C VAL A 320 10.18 -23.81 -1.93
N GLU A 321 9.93 -24.78 -1.04
CA GLU A 321 8.74 -25.63 -1.07
C GLU A 321 7.65 -25.16 -0.10
N SER A 322 8.01 -24.43 0.96
CA SER A 322 7.09 -24.02 2.00
C SER A 322 7.36 -22.61 2.52
N LEU A 323 6.41 -21.71 2.33
CA LEU A 323 6.45 -20.35 2.86
C LEU A 323 5.29 -20.10 3.82
N THR A 324 5.60 -19.50 4.96
CA THR A 324 4.60 -19.05 5.94
C THR A 324 4.80 -17.59 6.29
N PHE A 325 3.74 -16.80 6.23
CA PHE A 325 3.68 -15.42 6.68
C PHE A 325 2.53 -15.30 7.68
N TYR A 326 2.83 -14.92 8.92
CA TYR A 326 1.85 -14.85 10.00
C TYR A 326 1.89 -13.48 10.67
N GLY A 327 0.89 -12.65 10.39
CA GLY A 327 0.72 -11.35 11.03
C GLY A 327 0.21 -11.44 12.46
N ASN A 328 0.44 -10.37 13.21
CA ASN A 328 -0.11 -10.18 14.56
C ASN A 328 -0.80 -8.82 14.72
N GLU A 329 -0.86 -8.03 13.65
CA GLU A 329 -1.49 -6.72 13.66
C GLU A 329 -2.99 -6.83 13.39
N ASN A 330 -3.70 -5.78 13.82
CA ASN A 330 -5.09 -5.65 13.49
C ASN A 330 -5.25 -5.14 12.05
N THR A 331 -5.62 -6.05 11.16
CA THR A 331 -5.72 -5.75 9.73
C THR A 331 -7.14 -5.37 9.28
N MET A 332 -8.11 -5.22 10.20
CA MET A 332 -9.52 -5.05 9.83
C MET A 332 -9.80 -3.83 8.93
N LEU A 333 -8.95 -2.80 8.98
CA LEU A 333 -9.10 -1.56 8.21
C LEU A 333 -8.39 -1.60 6.84
N LEU A 334 -7.72 -2.71 6.50
CA LEU A 334 -7.07 -2.89 5.20
C LEU A 334 -8.07 -3.52 4.22
N TYR A 335 -8.68 -2.70 3.36
CA TYR A 335 -9.76 -3.15 2.49
C TYR A 335 -9.31 -3.63 1.10
N ASP A 336 -8.17 -3.15 0.59
CA ASP A 336 -7.72 -3.37 -0.79
C ASP A 336 -6.29 -3.92 -0.89
N LEU A 337 -5.76 -4.49 0.19
CA LEU A 337 -4.41 -5.06 0.18
C LEU A 337 -4.37 -6.34 -0.67
N GLU A 338 -3.75 -6.26 -1.84
CA GLU A 338 -3.45 -7.42 -2.67
C GLU A 338 -2.16 -8.12 -2.19
N LEU A 339 -2.09 -9.45 -2.32
CA LEU A 339 -0.90 -10.23 -1.94
C LEU A 339 0.37 -9.82 -2.73
N GLY A 340 0.21 -9.38 -3.98
CA GLY A 340 1.30 -9.13 -4.93
C GLY A 340 1.84 -10.40 -5.59
N SER A 341 2.51 -10.26 -6.73
CA SER A 341 2.91 -11.38 -7.60
C SER A 341 4.23 -12.07 -7.22
N SER A 342 4.88 -11.65 -6.14
CA SER A 342 6.23 -12.11 -5.73
C SER A 342 6.31 -13.62 -5.48
N VAL A 343 5.21 -14.27 -5.10
CA VAL A 343 5.16 -15.74 -4.92
C VAL A 343 4.89 -16.49 -6.22
N CYS A 344 4.26 -15.85 -7.20
CA CYS A 344 3.66 -16.50 -8.38
C CYS A 344 4.70 -17.13 -9.32
N GLY A 345 5.97 -16.75 -9.21
CA GLY A 345 7.09 -17.33 -9.97
C GLY A 345 7.76 -18.54 -9.31
N LEU A 346 7.38 -18.91 -8.08
CA LEU A 346 8.04 -19.96 -7.29
C LEU A 346 7.60 -21.37 -7.71
N LYS A 347 8.33 -21.96 -8.66
CA LYS A 347 7.96 -23.25 -9.30
C LYS A 347 7.95 -24.45 -8.36
N TYR A 348 8.69 -24.39 -7.25
CA TYR A 348 8.81 -25.47 -6.26
C TYR A 348 7.82 -25.31 -5.09
N LEU A 349 7.07 -24.21 -5.01
CA LEU A 349 6.21 -23.91 -3.88
C LEU A 349 5.04 -24.90 -3.81
N LYS A 350 5.03 -25.70 -2.74
CA LYS A 350 4.00 -26.71 -2.44
C LYS A 350 3.08 -26.28 -1.30
N ASN A 351 3.58 -25.52 -0.34
CA ASN A 351 2.81 -25.09 0.82
C ASN A 351 2.93 -23.56 0.99
N LEU A 352 1.81 -22.87 0.95
CA LEU A 352 1.74 -21.44 1.19
C LEU A 352 0.72 -21.17 2.30
N ALA A 353 1.19 -20.56 3.38
CA ALA A 353 0.34 -20.05 4.45
C ALA A 353 0.52 -18.53 4.57
N ILE A 354 -0.53 -17.77 4.32
CA ILE A 354 -0.60 -16.33 4.54
C ILE A 354 -1.71 -16.10 5.54
N ASN A 355 -1.37 -15.89 6.80
CA ASN A 355 -2.33 -15.85 7.90
C ASN A 355 -2.28 -14.50 8.60
N ALA A 356 -3.44 -13.93 8.94
CA ALA A 356 -3.53 -12.65 9.66
C ALA A 356 -2.74 -11.51 9.00
N TYR A 357 -2.63 -11.53 7.66
CA TYR A 357 -1.83 -10.56 6.90
C TYR A 357 -2.68 -9.37 6.43
N GLY A 358 -4.01 -9.53 6.37
CA GLY A 358 -4.93 -8.48 5.95
C GLY A 358 -5.15 -8.40 4.45
N ILE A 359 -4.68 -9.39 3.68
CA ILE A 359 -4.93 -9.44 2.24
C ILE A 359 -6.41 -9.61 1.95
N SER A 360 -6.91 -8.95 0.91
CA SER A 360 -8.29 -9.09 0.43
C SER A 360 -8.36 -9.60 -1.01
N LYS A 361 -7.23 -9.67 -1.73
CA LYS A 361 -7.13 -10.09 -3.12
C LYS A 361 -5.86 -10.89 -3.41
N LEU A 362 -5.97 -11.79 -4.38
CA LEU A 362 -4.84 -12.47 -5.01
C LEU A 362 -4.60 -11.85 -6.39
N PRO A 363 -3.34 -11.72 -6.85
CA PRO A 363 -3.03 -11.24 -8.21
C PRO A 363 -3.42 -12.29 -9.26
N ASP A 364 -3.67 -11.86 -10.49
CA ASP A 364 -4.05 -12.76 -11.60
C ASP A 364 -3.00 -13.85 -11.89
N GLU A 365 -1.71 -13.55 -11.67
CA GLU A 365 -0.61 -14.50 -11.85
C GLU A 365 -0.60 -15.62 -10.80
N PHE A 366 -1.40 -15.53 -9.73
CA PHE A 366 -1.43 -16.54 -8.67
C PHE A 366 -1.82 -17.94 -9.20
N LYS A 367 -2.51 -18.01 -10.34
CA LYS A 367 -2.86 -19.26 -11.05
C LYS A 367 -1.64 -20.02 -11.57
N ASN A 368 -0.47 -19.38 -11.63
CA ASN A 368 0.77 -19.99 -12.09
C ASN A 368 1.39 -20.96 -11.05
N LEU A 369 0.87 -20.97 -9.81
CA LEU A 369 1.30 -21.85 -8.72
C LEU A 369 0.75 -23.29 -8.86
N SER A 370 0.97 -23.92 -10.01
CA SER A 370 0.43 -25.25 -10.33
C SER A 370 1.00 -26.39 -9.48
N SER A 371 2.15 -26.17 -8.82
CA SER A 371 2.79 -27.11 -7.88
C SER A 371 2.20 -27.05 -6.46
N LEU A 372 1.28 -26.11 -6.19
CA LEU A 372 0.77 -25.88 -4.84
C LEU A 372 -0.12 -27.04 -4.38
N GLU A 373 0.19 -27.58 -3.20
CA GLU A 373 -0.53 -28.67 -2.55
C GLU A 373 -1.37 -28.19 -1.36
N LYS A 374 -0.92 -27.13 -0.67
CA LYS A 374 -1.62 -26.55 0.48
C LYS A 374 -1.63 -25.03 0.39
N LEU A 375 -2.83 -24.46 0.50
CA LEU A 375 -3.07 -23.03 0.59
C LEU A 375 -3.87 -22.72 1.85
N ASP A 376 -3.25 -21.98 2.76
CA ASP A 376 -3.89 -21.46 3.96
C ASP A 376 -3.92 -19.93 3.89
N LEU A 377 -5.13 -19.36 3.82
CA LEU A 377 -5.36 -17.92 3.75
C LEU A 377 -6.08 -17.43 5.01
N SER A 378 -6.00 -18.15 6.12
CA SER A 378 -6.82 -17.92 7.31
C SER A 378 -6.62 -16.54 7.95
N SER A 379 -7.67 -15.99 8.56
CA SER A 379 -7.66 -14.69 9.23
C SER A 379 -7.26 -13.50 8.33
N ASN A 380 -7.64 -13.54 7.06
CA ASN A 380 -7.47 -12.43 6.12
C ASN A 380 -8.81 -11.73 5.83
N ASN A 381 -8.81 -10.80 4.88
CA ASN A 381 -9.89 -9.84 4.66
C ASN A 381 -10.66 -10.10 3.35
N PHE A 382 -10.63 -11.31 2.82
CA PHE A 382 -11.33 -11.68 1.59
C PHE A 382 -12.84 -11.51 1.74
N GLU A 383 -13.43 -10.74 0.82
CA GLU A 383 -14.89 -10.60 0.71
C GLU A 383 -15.49 -11.62 -0.27
N GLU A 384 -14.62 -12.30 -1.01
CA GLU A 384 -14.99 -13.20 -2.09
C GLU A 384 -14.07 -14.41 -2.11
N ILE A 385 -14.60 -15.56 -2.53
CA ILE A 385 -13.76 -16.70 -2.91
C ILE A 385 -13.15 -16.36 -4.28
N PRO A 386 -11.81 -16.23 -4.41
CA PRO A 386 -11.17 -15.91 -5.68
C PRO A 386 -11.50 -16.95 -6.75
N THR A 387 -12.03 -16.51 -7.89
CA THR A 387 -12.53 -17.40 -8.96
C THR A 387 -11.45 -18.26 -9.60
N MET A 388 -10.19 -17.82 -9.52
CA MET A 388 -9.02 -18.57 -9.98
C MET A 388 -8.71 -19.83 -9.15
N LEU A 389 -9.24 -19.93 -7.92
CA LEU A 389 -9.07 -21.11 -7.08
C LEU A 389 -10.02 -22.21 -7.57
N ASP A 390 -9.57 -22.89 -8.63
CA ASP A 390 -10.27 -24.00 -9.25
C ASP A 390 -9.31 -25.18 -9.55
N PRO A 391 -9.85 -26.38 -9.83
CA PRO A 391 -9.05 -27.56 -10.10
C PRO A 391 -8.17 -27.50 -11.36
N GLU A 392 -8.51 -26.64 -12.33
CA GLU A 392 -7.75 -26.51 -13.59
C GLU A 392 -6.46 -25.72 -13.35
N ASN A 393 -6.55 -24.62 -12.60
CA ASN A 393 -5.42 -23.79 -12.20
C ASN A 393 -4.56 -24.46 -11.11
N PHE A 394 -5.18 -25.22 -10.21
CA PHE A 394 -4.51 -25.83 -9.04
C PHE A 394 -4.67 -27.36 -9.00
N PRO A 395 -4.11 -28.10 -9.98
CA PRO A 395 -4.36 -29.53 -10.16
C PRO A 395 -3.78 -30.42 -9.05
N ASN A 396 -2.89 -29.90 -8.20
CA ASN A 396 -2.24 -30.61 -7.10
C ASN A 396 -2.74 -30.19 -5.71
N LEU A 397 -3.65 -29.22 -5.64
CA LEU A 397 -4.11 -28.67 -4.36
C LEU A 397 -4.97 -29.70 -3.61
N LYS A 398 -4.54 -30.01 -2.38
CA LYS A 398 -5.17 -30.96 -1.46
C LYS A 398 -5.77 -30.28 -0.24
N SER A 399 -5.29 -29.09 0.12
CA SER A 399 -5.76 -28.38 1.31
C SER A 399 -6.01 -26.92 0.98
N LEU A 400 -7.23 -26.46 1.25
CA LEU A 400 -7.63 -25.06 1.10
C LEU A 400 -8.32 -24.57 2.38
N SER A 401 -7.87 -23.43 2.92
CA SER A 401 -8.49 -22.78 4.08
C SER A 401 -8.77 -21.30 3.85
N PHE A 402 -10.01 -20.92 4.09
CA PHE A 402 -10.51 -19.56 4.25
C PHE A 402 -11.09 -19.39 5.65
N THR A 403 -10.42 -19.91 6.67
CA THR A 403 -10.91 -19.81 8.06
C THR A 403 -10.89 -18.36 8.53
N ASN A 404 -12.00 -17.89 9.10
CA ASN A 404 -12.12 -16.61 9.78
C ASN A 404 -11.79 -15.41 8.88
N MET A 405 -12.47 -15.24 7.76
CA MET A 405 -12.31 -14.05 6.88
C MET A 405 -13.08 -12.83 7.38
N GLN A 406 -13.65 -12.90 8.59
CA GLN A 406 -14.38 -11.79 9.20
C GLN A 406 -13.42 -10.66 9.58
N ARG A 407 -13.78 -9.43 9.23
CA ARG A 407 -12.98 -8.25 9.62
C ARG A 407 -13.29 -7.78 11.03
N TYR A 408 -14.55 -7.93 11.44
CA TYR A 408 -15.01 -7.49 12.74
C TYR A 408 -15.18 -8.69 13.66
N SER A 409 -14.58 -8.62 14.85
CA SER A 409 -14.60 -9.70 15.83
C SER A 409 -15.99 -10.01 16.41
N VAL A 410 -16.98 -9.14 16.17
CA VAL A 410 -18.35 -9.30 16.67
C VAL A 410 -19.34 -8.89 15.59
N VAL A 411 -19.97 -9.89 14.97
CA VAL A 411 -21.17 -9.76 14.15
C VAL A 411 -22.25 -10.61 14.81
N THR A 412 -23.28 -9.99 15.39
CA THR A 412 -24.36 -10.66 16.13
C THR A 412 -25.67 -10.76 15.35
N ASN A 413 -25.92 -9.80 14.46
CA ASN A 413 -27.11 -9.75 13.62
C ASN A 413 -26.73 -9.23 12.23
N LEU A 414 -26.68 -10.13 11.24
CA LEU A 414 -26.35 -9.79 9.85
C LEU A 414 -27.44 -8.99 9.13
N GLN A 415 -28.68 -9.02 9.61
CA GLN A 415 -29.79 -8.26 9.04
C GLN A 415 -29.64 -6.76 9.31
N THR A 416 -29.21 -6.41 10.52
CA THR A 416 -29.12 -5.01 10.97
C THR A 416 -27.71 -4.45 10.93
N ASP A 417 -26.70 -5.25 10.60
CA ASP A 417 -25.33 -4.79 10.46
C ASP A 417 -25.19 -3.84 9.26
N THR A 418 -24.82 -2.59 9.53
CA THR A 418 -24.63 -1.54 8.53
C THR A 418 -23.17 -1.31 8.17
N ARG A 419 -22.23 -2.04 8.79
CA ARG A 419 -20.80 -1.89 8.48
C ARG A 419 -20.50 -2.43 7.10
N GLU A 420 -19.64 -1.71 6.38
CA GLU A 420 -19.14 -2.14 5.09
C GLU A 420 -18.03 -3.19 5.27
N HIS A 421 -17.80 -3.99 4.22
CA HIS A 421 -16.70 -4.95 4.17
C HIS A 421 -16.60 -5.92 5.36
N LEU A 422 -17.70 -6.60 5.69
CA LEU A 422 -17.77 -7.51 6.85
C LEU A 422 -16.78 -8.70 6.77
N GLY A 423 -16.27 -9.00 5.58
CA GLY A 423 -15.46 -10.18 5.29
C GLY A 423 -16.15 -11.10 4.28
N LEU A 424 -15.85 -12.40 4.33
CA LEU A 424 -16.42 -13.37 3.40
C LEU A 424 -17.89 -13.66 3.74
N VAL A 425 -18.79 -12.95 3.06
CA VAL A 425 -20.25 -13.12 3.14
C VAL A 425 -20.72 -13.95 1.95
N ILE A 426 -21.45 -15.03 2.22
CA ILE A 426 -21.98 -15.91 1.17
C ILE A 426 -23.47 -16.16 1.42
N ASN A 427 -24.31 -15.78 0.45
CA ASN A 427 -25.76 -15.97 0.49
C ASN A 427 -26.17 -17.26 -0.23
N LEU A 428 -26.25 -18.38 0.49
CA LEU A 428 -26.62 -19.66 -0.11
C LEU A 428 -28.09 -19.74 -0.57
N ASN A 429 -28.94 -18.79 -0.16
CA ASN A 429 -30.32 -18.69 -0.64
C ASN A 429 -30.43 -18.08 -2.05
N SER A 430 -29.35 -17.49 -2.58
CA SER A 430 -29.32 -16.88 -3.92
C SER A 430 -28.45 -17.69 -4.87
N SER A 431 -29.04 -18.19 -5.96
CA SER A 431 -28.32 -18.88 -7.03
C SER A 431 -27.49 -17.95 -7.94
N TYR A 432 -27.75 -16.63 -7.88
CA TYR A 432 -27.05 -15.62 -8.68
C TYR A 432 -25.88 -14.97 -7.94
N ASP A 433 -25.75 -15.22 -6.64
CA ASP A 433 -24.64 -14.70 -5.84
C ASP A 433 -23.31 -15.32 -6.30
N LYS A 434 -22.33 -14.47 -6.62
CA LYS A 434 -21.03 -14.90 -7.15
C LYS A 434 -20.26 -15.79 -6.15
N ASN A 435 -20.37 -15.49 -4.86
CA ASN A 435 -19.71 -16.29 -3.82
C ASN A 435 -20.42 -17.63 -3.65
N THR A 436 -21.74 -17.71 -3.82
CA THR A 436 -22.47 -18.98 -3.85
C THR A 436 -22.08 -19.84 -5.03
N ILE A 437 -21.87 -19.26 -6.21
CA ILE A 437 -21.37 -19.97 -7.39
C ILE A 437 -19.94 -20.50 -7.11
N ALA A 438 -19.06 -19.67 -6.57
CA ALA A 438 -17.69 -20.07 -6.21
C ALA A 438 -17.67 -21.16 -5.13
N PHE A 439 -18.50 -21.04 -4.09
CA PHE A 439 -18.67 -22.05 -3.05
C PHE A 439 -19.09 -23.40 -3.63
N LYS A 440 -20.09 -23.43 -4.52
CA LYS A 440 -20.51 -24.66 -5.22
C LYS A 440 -19.40 -25.26 -6.07
N LYS A 441 -18.53 -24.44 -6.68
CA LYS A 441 -17.35 -24.93 -7.40
C LYS A 441 -16.35 -25.60 -6.46
N LEU A 442 -16.09 -25.03 -5.28
CA LEU A 442 -15.22 -25.66 -4.28
C LEU A 442 -15.75 -27.04 -3.85
N LEU A 443 -17.07 -27.18 -3.69
CA LEU A 443 -17.69 -28.47 -3.33
C LEU A 443 -17.51 -29.57 -4.41
N LYS A 444 -17.22 -29.20 -5.66
CA LYS A 444 -16.98 -30.14 -6.77
C LYS A 444 -15.50 -30.55 -6.91
N TRP A 445 -14.64 -30.16 -5.97
CA TRP A 445 -13.20 -30.34 -6.10
C TRP A 445 -12.75 -31.72 -5.60
N ASP A 446 -12.71 -32.69 -6.52
CA ASP A 446 -12.46 -34.10 -6.21
C ASP A 446 -11.12 -34.38 -5.52
N LYS A 447 -10.08 -33.56 -5.77
CA LYS A 447 -8.74 -33.76 -5.20
C LYS A 447 -8.52 -33.16 -3.80
N LEU A 448 -9.46 -32.34 -3.30
CA LEU A 448 -9.30 -31.75 -1.96
C LEU A 448 -9.42 -32.84 -0.89
N GLU A 449 -8.44 -32.85 0.00
CA GLU A 449 -8.42 -33.63 1.24
C GLU A 449 -8.87 -32.79 2.45
N ARG A 450 -8.74 -31.46 2.37
CA ARG A 450 -9.19 -30.50 3.39
C ARG A 450 -9.80 -29.27 2.74
N LEU A 451 -11.00 -28.92 3.18
CA LEU A 451 -11.64 -27.63 2.93
C LEU A 451 -12.12 -27.05 4.26
N SER A 452 -11.64 -25.85 4.60
CA SER A 452 -12.10 -25.13 5.79
C SER A 452 -12.61 -23.75 5.43
N LEU A 453 -13.84 -23.48 5.86
CA LEU A 453 -14.62 -22.26 5.73
C LEU A 453 -15.16 -21.84 7.11
N THR A 454 -14.51 -22.29 8.18
CA THR A 454 -14.89 -22.02 9.56
C THR A 454 -14.90 -20.52 9.85
N GLY A 455 -15.86 -20.04 10.62
CA GLY A 455 -15.81 -18.67 11.15
C GLY A 455 -16.05 -17.59 10.10
N ASN A 456 -16.86 -17.82 9.08
CA ASN A 456 -17.18 -16.82 8.06
C ASN A 456 -18.63 -16.31 8.23
N LEU A 457 -19.14 -15.57 7.24
CA LEU A 457 -20.51 -15.04 7.22
C LEU A 457 -21.34 -15.74 6.14
N ILE A 458 -21.22 -17.07 6.08
CA ILE A 458 -22.00 -17.92 5.17
C ILE A 458 -23.37 -18.16 5.80
N TYR A 459 -24.45 -17.84 5.08
CA TYR A 459 -25.81 -18.01 5.58
C TYR A 459 -26.77 -18.63 4.58
N GLY A 460 -27.91 -19.10 5.09
CA GLY A 460 -28.90 -19.86 4.32
C GLY A 460 -28.70 -21.36 4.44
N GLN A 461 -29.38 -22.11 3.56
CA GLN A 461 -29.34 -23.57 3.57
C GLN A 461 -28.19 -24.12 2.72
N LEU A 462 -27.55 -25.17 3.21
CA LEU A 462 -26.55 -25.91 2.43
C LEU A 462 -27.18 -26.51 1.15
N PRO A 463 -26.49 -26.43 -0.01
CA PRO A 463 -27.05 -26.90 -1.27
C PRO A 463 -27.13 -28.43 -1.33
N ASP A 464 -28.17 -28.95 -1.99
CA ASP A 464 -28.37 -30.41 -2.16
C ASP A 464 -27.41 -31.06 -3.17
N MET A 465 -26.78 -30.24 -4.02
CA MET A 465 -25.80 -30.65 -5.04
C MET A 465 -26.33 -31.74 -6.00
N LYS A 466 -27.63 -31.74 -6.31
CA LYS A 466 -28.25 -32.71 -7.25
C LYS A 466 -27.68 -32.68 -8.67
N ASP A 467 -27.00 -31.60 -9.03
CA ASP A 467 -26.31 -31.44 -10.31
C ASP A 467 -24.95 -32.18 -10.37
N VAL A 468 -24.46 -32.70 -9.24
CA VAL A 468 -23.24 -33.52 -9.17
C VAL A 468 -23.62 -34.99 -9.36
N PRO A 469 -22.95 -35.73 -10.26
CA PRO A 469 -23.17 -37.17 -10.42
C PRO A 469 -23.02 -37.93 -9.10
N CYS A 470 -23.86 -38.93 -8.88
CA CYS A 470 -23.70 -39.85 -7.75
C CYS A 470 -22.47 -40.75 -7.91
N TYR A 471 -22.10 -41.44 -6.83
CA TYR A 471 -21.04 -42.44 -6.89
C TYR A 471 -21.38 -43.57 -7.87
N THR A 472 -20.38 -44.05 -8.58
CA THR A 472 -20.46 -45.24 -9.45
C THR A 472 -19.75 -46.44 -8.82
N LEU A 473 -20.01 -47.66 -9.33
CA LEU A 473 -19.30 -48.86 -8.90
C LEU A 473 -17.78 -48.71 -9.06
N SER A 474 -17.35 -48.09 -10.16
CA SER A 474 -15.93 -47.82 -10.41
C SER A 474 -15.34 -46.89 -9.35
N ASP A 475 -16.08 -45.85 -8.92
CA ASP A 475 -15.59 -44.91 -7.91
C ASP A 475 -15.36 -45.60 -6.56
N VAL A 476 -16.29 -46.47 -6.15
CA VAL A 476 -16.19 -47.13 -4.85
C VAL A 476 -15.18 -48.27 -4.84
N THR A 477 -15.03 -49.01 -5.94
CA THR A 477 -14.10 -50.15 -6.04
C THR A 477 -12.65 -49.71 -6.26
N THR A 478 -12.42 -48.57 -6.90
CA THR A 478 -11.06 -48.00 -7.09
C THR A 478 -10.63 -47.09 -5.94
N SER A 479 -11.52 -46.86 -4.96
CA SER A 479 -11.25 -46.00 -3.82
C SER A 479 -10.11 -46.52 -2.93
N ALA A 480 -9.30 -45.61 -2.41
CA ALA A 480 -8.30 -45.91 -1.38
C ALA A 480 -8.92 -46.38 -0.03
N LEU A 481 -10.25 -46.33 0.11
CA LEU A 481 -10.97 -46.81 1.29
C LEU A 481 -11.19 -48.34 1.31
N GLY A 482 -10.92 -49.03 0.21
CA GLY A 482 -11.10 -50.49 0.10
C GLY A 482 -12.51 -50.94 0.46
N ASP A 483 -12.63 -52.07 1.17
CA ASP A 483 -13.90 -52.69 1.55
C ASP A 483 -14.82 -51.84 2.45
N THR A 484 -14.32 -50.70 2.96
CA THR A 484 -15.11 -49.75 3.75
C THR A 484 -16.38 -49.29 3.03
N LEU A 485 -16.34 -49.22 1.69
CA LEU A 485 -17.46 -48.72 0.88
C LEU A 485 -18.43 -49.82 0.43
N LYS A 486 -18.13 -51.10 0.71
CA LYS A 486 -18.88 -52.23 0.19
C LYS A 486 -20.36 -52.18 0.58
N VAL A 487 -20.65 -52.05 1.87
CA VAL A 487 -22.03 -51.98 2.39
C VAL A 487 -22.73 -50.70 1.95
N ALA A 488 -22.04 -49.56 1.98
CA ALA A 488 -22.58 -48.28 1.52
C ALA A 488 -22.92 -48.28 0.01
N TRP A 489 -22.28 -49.13 -0.79
CA TRP A 489 -22.53 -49.28 -2.22
C TRP A 489 -23.71 -50.20 -2.55
N GLY A 490 -23.76 -51.41 -1.98
CA GLY A 490 -24.74 -52.45 -2.38
C GLY A 490 -25.42 -53.18 -1.22
N GLY A 491 -25.44 -52.58 -0.03
CA GLY A 491 -26.05 -53.19 1.15
C GLY A 491 -25.42 -54.54 1.48
N GLU A 492 -26.26 -55.57 1.66
CA GLU A 492 -25.81 -56.94 1.93
C GLU A 492 -25.07 -57.57 0.75
N LEU A 493 -25.44 -57.21 -0.50
CA LEU A 493 -24.81 -57.71 -1.72
C LEU A 493 -23.42 -57.08 -1.95
N GLY A 494 -23.14 -55.93 -1.34
CA GLY A 494 -21.87 -55.26 -1.48
C GLY A 494 -21.52 -54.96 -2.95
N PHE A 495 -20.27 -55.20 -3.36
CA PHE A 495 -19.84 -54.98 -4.75
C PHE A 495 -20.38 -56.01 -5.75
N GLU A 496 -21.14 -57.02 -5.32
CA GLU A 496 -21.87 -57.91 -6.24
C GLU A 496 -23.11 -57.22 -6.83
N ASP A 497 -23.65 -56.22 -6.12
CA ASP A 497 -24.66 -55.32 -6.68
C ASP A 497 -24.02 -54.39 -7.70
N THR A 498 -24.23 -54.66 -8.98
CA THR A 498 -23.66 -53.84 -10.07
C THR A 498 -24.41 -52.53 -10.29
N THR A 499 -25.63 -52.37 -9.77
CA THR A 499 -26.45 -51.15 -9.91
C THR A 499 -26.27 -50.22 -8.72
N GLY A 500 -25.96 -50.77 -7.54
CA GLY A 500 -25.87 -50.05 -6.27
C GLY A 500 -27.23 -49.63 -5.72
N GLU A 501 -28.32 -50.21 -6.25
CA GLU A 501 -29.69 -49.88 -5.85
C GLU A 501 -29.95 -50.17 -4.37
N GLU A 502 -29.24 -51.14 -3.79
CA GLU A 502 -29.36 -51.52 -2.38
C GLU A 502 -28.50 -50.66 -1.44
N GLY A 503 -27.60 -49.84 -1.98
CA GLY A 503 -26.77 -48.93 -1.20
C GLY A 503 -27.24 -47.48 -1.19
N ILE A 504 -26.58 -46.71 -0.33
CA ILE A 504 -26.78 -45.26 -0.23
C ILE A 504 -25.91 -44.47 -1.21
N LEU A 505 -24.76 -45.00 -1.62
CA LEU A 505 -23.79 -44.25 -2.42
C LEU A 505 -24.23 -44.03 -3.86
N ALA A 506 -24.92 -45.00 -4.48
CA ALA A 506 -25.48 -44.83 -5.84
C ALA A 506 -26.54 -43.71 -5.92
N LYS A 507 -27.12 -43.33 -4.78
CA LYS A 507 -28.12 -42.25 -4.64
C LYS A 507 -27.54 -40.97 -4.05
N THR A 508 -26.24 -40.97 -3.71
CA THR A 508 -25.58 -39.85 -3.04
C THR A 508 -24.71 -39.08 -4.03
N PRO A 509 -24.93 -37.77 -4.22
CA PRO A 509 -24.03 -36.92 -5.00
C PRO A 509 -22.57 -37.02 -4.54
N ARG A 510 -21.64 -37.19 -5.48
CA ARG A 510 -20.21 -37.36 -5.22
C ARG A 510 -19.52 -36.02 -4.95
N VAL A 511 -19.94 -35.36 -3.86
CA VAL A 511 -19.42 -34.06 -3.42
C VAL A 511 -18.18 -34.27 -2.54
N LEU A 512 -17.09 -33.55 -2.82
CA LEU A 512 -15.82 -33.60 -2.06
C LEU A 512 -15.31 -35.03 -1.75
N PRO A 513 -15.27 -35.97 -2.71
CA PRO A 513 -15.13 -37.41 -2.46
C PRO A 513 -13.87 -37.83 -1.69
N ASN A 514 -12.78 -37.06 -1.77
CA ASN A 514 -11.52 -37.34 -1.07
C ASN A 514 -11.29 -36.46 0.16
N THR A 515 -12.24 -35.60 0.51
CA THR A 515 -12.09 -34.67 1.64
C THR A 515 -12.21 -35.43 2.95
N LYS A 516 -11.14 -35.37 3.73
CA LYS A 516 -10.99 -35.98 5.06
C LYS A 516 -11.33 -35.00 6.17
N VAL A 517 -11.29 -33.69 5.87
CA VAL A 517 -11.70 -32.63 6.78
C VAL A 517 -12.51 -31.59 6.02
N PHE A 518 -13.80 -31.53 6.32
CA PHE A 518 -14.69 -30.46 5.86
C PHE A 518 -15.17 -29.67 7.07
N ALA A 519 -14.79 -28.40 7.13
CA ALA A 519 -15.16 -27.53 8.24
C ALA A 519 -15.88 -26.29 7.74
N ILE A 520 -17.10 -26.09 8.22
CA ILE A 520 -17.99 -24.97 7.90
C ILE A 520 -18.76 -24.48 9.15
N ASN A 521 -18.27 -24.85 10.34
CA ASN A 521 -18.77 -24.39 11.62
C ASN A 521 -18.54 -22.90 11.85
N LEU A 522 -19.20 -22.34 12.87
CA LEU A 522 -19.11 -20.92 13.23
C LEU A 522 -19.49 -19.99 12.06
N ASN A 523 -20.52 -20.38 11.32
CA ASN A 523 -21.15 -19.59 10.27
C ASN A 523 -22.62 -19.28 10.68
N PHE A 524 -23.39 -18.74 9.73
CA PHE A 524 -24.79 -18.35 9.90
C PHE A 524 -25.73 -19.32 9.13
N LEU A 525 -25.33 -20.58 8.99
CA LEU A 525 -26.12 -21.58 8.26
C LEU A 525 -27.41 -21.94 9.02
N SER A 526 -28.44 -22.29 8.26
CA SER A 526 -29.71 -22.73 8.84
C SER A 526 -30.49 -23.68 7.94
N GLY A 527 -31.55 -24.29 8.48
CA GLY A 527 -32.43 -25.21 7.75
C GLY A 527 -31.95 -26.65 7.84
N THR A 528 -32.17 -27.43 6.78
CA THR A 528 -31.86 -28.87 6.77
C THR A 528 -30.42 -29.16 6.31
N VAL A 529 -29.94 -30.37 6.63
CA VAL A 529 -28.62 -30.87 6.25
C VAL A 529 -28.76 -31.85 5.06
N PRO A 530 -28.15 -31.57 3.90
CA PRO A 530 -28.20 -32.45 2.73
C PRO A 530 -27.69 -33.85 2.98
N ASP A 531 -28.26 -34.84 2.28
CA ASP A 531 -27.88 -36.24 2.43
C ASP A 531 -26.44 -36.52 1.99
N TRP A 532 -25.89 -35.77 1.03
CA TRP A 532 -24.48 -35.95 0.62
C TRP A 532 -23.48 -35.72 1.75
N ILE A 533 -23.84 -34.93 2.77
CA ILE A 533 -23.01 -34.74 3.96
C ILE A 533 -23.11 -35.97 4.87
N LYS A 534 -24.33 -36.35 5.24
CA LYS A 534 -24.60 -37.44 6.21
C LYS A 534 -24.16 -38.80 5.68
N ASN A 535 -24.23 -38.98 4.37
CA ASN A 535 -23.86 -40.20 3.67
C ASN A 535 -22.39 -40.20 3.23
N HIS A 536 -21.62 -39.13 3.48
CA HIS A 536 -20.27 -39.00 2.96
C HIS A 536 -19.32 -40.10 3.51
N PRO A 537 -18.45 -40.73 2.70
CA PRO A 537 -17.52 -41.78 3.15
C PRO A 537 -16.57 -41.40 4.31
N TYR A 538 -16.36 -40.10 4.50
CA TYR A 538 -15.53 -39.52 5.56
C TYR A 538 -16.32 -38.77 6.62
N TYR A 539 -17.65 -38.85 6.63
CA TYR A 539 -18.53 -38.08 7.54
C TYR A 539 -18.11 -38.19 9.02
N SER A 540 -17.82 -39.40 9.53
CA SER A 540 -17.30 -39.58 10.90
C SER A 540 -15.96 -38.89 11.15
N LYS A 541 -15.06 -38.87 10.16
CA LYS A 541 -13.76 -38.19 10.25
C LYS A 541 -13.86 -36.67 10.17
N TRP A 542 -14.96 -36.17 9.62
CA TRP A 542 -15.21 -34.73 9.59
C TRP A 542 -15.54 -34.16 10.97
N ASP A 543 -15.81 -35.01 11.97
CA ASP A 543 -16.31 -34.58 13.28
C ASP A 543 -17.46 -33.56 13.13
N PRO A 544 -18.61 -34.02 12.60
CA PRO A 544 -19.66 -33.15 12.10
C PRO A 544 -20.32 -32.33 13.22
N PHE A 545 -20.31 -32.81 14.46
CA PHE A 545 -20.81 -32.06 15.62
C PHE A 545 -20.00 -30.80 15.86
N THR A 546 -18.68 -30.88 15.73
CA THR A 546 -17.77 -29.74 15.90
C THR A 546 -17.69 -28.89 14.63
N PHE A 547 -17.47 -29.51 13.48
CA PHE A 547 -17.05 -28.81 12.27
C PHE A 547 -18.18 -28.53 11.27
N ILE A 548 -19.40 -29.03 11.50
CA ILE A 548 -20.56 -28.76 10.64
C ILE A 548 -21.71 -28.17 11.46
N TYR A 549 -22.19 -28.88 12.49
CA TYR A 549 -23.42 -28.51 13.19
C TYR A 549 -23.28 -27.35 14.16
N THR A 550 -22.08 -27.13 14.70
CA THR A 550 -21.81 -25.96 15.56
C THR A 550 -21.82 -24.70 14.70
N GLN A 551 -22.89 -23.90 14.76
CA GLN A 551 -23.01 -22.62 14.08
C GLN A 551 -22.95 -21.47 15.08
N GLU A 552 -23.08 -20.24 14.62
CA GLU A 552 -23.23 -19.07 15.49
C GLU A 552 -24.65 -19.01 16.09
N ASP A 553 -24.99 -20.03 16.88
CA ASP A 553 -26.34 -20.30 17.36
C ASP A 553 -26.96 -19.10 18.09
N GLY A 554 -28.24 -18.82 17.80
CA GLY A 554 -28.97 -17.71 18.37
C GLY A 554 -28.68 -16.34 17.73
N LYS A 555 -27.73 -16.24 16.79
CA LYS A 555 -27.56 -15.05 15.95
C LYS A 555 -28.62 -14.99 14.84
N ILE A 556 -28.71 -13.84 14.19
CA ILE A 556 -29.69 -13.58 13.12
C ILE A 556 -28.96 -13.39 11.80
N ASP A 557 -29.41 -14.08 10.75
CA ASP A 557 -28.88 -13.96 9.39
C ASP A 557 -29.45 -12.74 8.62
N LYS A 558 -28.97 -12.49 7.39
CA LYS A 558 -29.46 -11.39 6.53
C LYS A 558 -30.96 -11.44 6.20
N THR A 559 -31.59 -12.61 6.32
CA THR A 559 -33.02 -12.79 6.04
C THR A 559 -33.89 -12.61 7.29
N GLY A 560 -33.27 -12.41 8.47
CA GLY A 560 -33.97 -12.32 9.75
C GLY A 560 -34.22 -13.68 10.41
N LYS A 561 -33.65 -14.77 9.86
CA LYS A 561 -33.78 -16.11 10.42
C LYS A 561 -32.76 -16.34 11.53
N VAL A 562 -33.17 -17.07 12.57
CA VAL A 562 -32.25 -17.53 13.62
C VAL A 562 -31.32 -18.60 13.05
N VAL A 563 -30.03 -18.43 13.30
CA VAL A 563 -28.96 -19.34 12.89
C VAL A 563 -29.04 -20.67 13.64
N GLY A 564 -28.70 -21.76 12.94
CA GLY A 564 -28.77 -23.12 13.46
C GLY A 564 -29.52 -24.04 12.51
N PHE A 565 -29.09 -25.30 12.43
CA PHE A 565 -29.82 -26.33 11.70
C PHE A 565 -31.07 -26.76 12.46
N ASP A 566 -32.06 -27.25 11.72
CA ASP A 566 -33.28 -27.80 12.31
C ASP A 566 -32.92 -28.99 13.21
N SER A 567 -33.55 -29.12 14.39
CA SER A 567 -33.14 -30.10 15.40
C SER A 567 -33.25 -31.56 14.92
N ASP A 568 -34.20 -31.83 14.03
CA ASP A 568 -34.41 -33.13 13.38
C ASP A 568 -33.40 -33.42 12.26
N ALA A 569 -32.69 -32.40 11.75
CA ALA A 569 -31.62 -32.55 10.78
C ALA A 569 -30.28 -32.98 11.41
N ILE A 570 -30.13 -32.83 12.73
CA ILE A 570 -28.91 -33.20 13.47
C ILE A 570 -29.09 -34.62 14.05
N PRO A 571 -28.28 -35.61 13.66
CA PRO A 571 -28.38 -36.94 14.22
C PRO A 571 -27.91 -36.94 15.68
N ALA A 572 -28.55 -37.72 16.56
CA ALA A 572 -28.16 -37.81 17.98
C ALA A 572 -26.76 -38.42 18.18
N ASN A 573 -26.34 -39.29 17.26
CA ASN A 573 -25.03 -39.95 17.26
C ASN A 573 -24.70 -40.44 15.84
N LEU A 574 -23.59 -41.17 15.68
CA LEU A 574 -23.13 -41.70 14.38
C LEU A 574 -23.60 -43.14 14.09
N ASP A 575 -24.53 -43.71 14.86
CA ASP A 575 -24.89 -45.14 14.71
C ASP A 575 -25.45 -45.46 13.32
N LYS A 576 -26.38 -44.64 12.81
CA LYS A 576 -26.92 -44.79 11.45
C LYS A 576 -25.85 -44.67 10.37
N TYR A 577 -24.82 -43.87 10.59
CA TYR A 577 -23.68 -43.80 9.67
C TYR A 577 -22.88 -45.11 9.69
N TYR A 578 -22.64 -45.68 10.88
CA TYR A 578 -21.90 -46.94 11.00
C TYR A 578 -22.66 -48.17 10.48
N GLU A 579 -23.98 -48.13 10.33
CA GLU A 579 -24.73 -49.18 9.62
C GLU A 579 -24.26 -49.31 8.16
N TRP A 580 -24.04 -48.18 7.48
CA TRP A 580 -23.54 -48.16 6.11
C TRP A 580 -22.01 -48.27 6.01
N TYR A 581 -21.30 -47.86 7.06
CA TYR A 581 -19.84 -47.87 7.13
C TYR A 581 -19.33 -48.64 8.36
N PRO A 582 -19.58 -49.96 8.47
CA PRO A 582 -19.29 -50.72 9.69
C PRO A 582 -17.81 -50.73 10.07
N MET A 583 -16.91 -50.77 9.07
CA MET A 583 -15.44 -50.73 9.29
C MET A 583 -14.93 -49.38 9.84
N ARG A 584 -15.78 -48.35 9.91
CA ARG A 584 -15.46 -47.04 10.50
C ARG A 584 -15.86 -46.94 11.96
N ARG A 585 -16.65 -47.87 12.48
CA ARG A 585 -17.10 -47.84 13.86
C ARG A 585 -15.88 -47.94 14.78
N PRO A 586 -15.68 -47.00 15.72
CA PRO A 586 -14.60 -47.10 16.69
C PRO A 586 -14.71 -48.42 17.45
N GLU A 587 -13.59 -49.09 17.67
CA GLU A 587 -13.54 -50.21 18.61
C GLU A 587 -14.01 -49.72 19.98
N LYS A 588 -14.87 -50.49 20.65
CA LYS A 588 -15.27 -50.16 22.02
C LYS A 588 -14.01 -50.16 22.87
N VAL A 589 -13.66 -49.01 23.42
CA VAL A 589 -12.69 -48.94 24.52
C VAL A 589 -13.42 -49.53 25.72
N GLU A 590 -13.01 -50.74 26.13
CA GLU A 590 -13.52 -51.41 27.34
C GLU A 590 -13.17 -50.63 28.61
#